data_AF-A0ABD1GJW7-F1
#
_entry.id   AF-A0ABD1GJW7-F1
#
_cell.length_a   1.000
_cell.length_b   1.000
_cell.length_c   1.000
_cell.angle_alpha   90.00
_cell.angle_beta   90.00
_cell.angle_gamma   90.00
#
_symmetry.space_group_name_H-M   'P 1'
#
loop_
_entity.id
_entity.type
_entity.pdbx_description
1 polymer ?
#
loop_
_entity_poly.entity_id
_entity_poly.type
_entity_poly.pdbx_seq_one_letter_code
_entity_poly.pdbx_strand_id
1 'polypeptide(L)'
;MEGASYQRFPKIKIREVKDDYMKFELRETDASIANALRRVMISEVPTIAIDLVEIEVNSSVLNDEFIAHRLGLVPLISERAMAMRFSRDCDACDGDGQCEYCSVEFHLRAKCINDTTLDVTSKDLYSSDHTVVPVDFSDASSTIDNTESR
;
A
#
# COMPACT_ATOMS: atom_id res chain seq x y z
N MET A 1 -24.12 33.96 -31.82
CA MET A 1 -23.10 32.91 -31.96
C MET A 1 -23.34 31.92 -30.83
N GLU A 2 -24.09 30.86 -31.13
CA GLU A 2 -24.37 29.80 -30.17
C GLU A 2 -23.06 29.07 -29.85
N GLY A 3 -22.61 29.19 -28.61
CA GLY A 3 -21.48 28.42 -28.10
C GLY A 3 -21.87 26.96 -27.99
N ALA A 4 -21.64 26.19 -29.05
CA ALA A 4 -21.76 24.74 -28.99
C ALA A 4 -20.80 24.24 -27.91
N SER A 5 -21.35 23.63 -26.85
CA SER A 5 -20.54 22.95 -25.86
C SER A 5 -19.84 21.77 -26.55
N TYR A 6 -18.51 21.85 -26.69
CA TYR A 6 -17.67 20.73 -27.14
C TYR A 6 -17.52 19.69 -26.02
N GLN A 7 -18.64 19.21 -25.50
CA GLN A 7 -18.61 18.15 -24.50
C GLN A 7 -18.25 16.85 -25.21
N ARG A 8 -17.01 16.42 -25.00
CA ARG A 8 -16.51 15.14 -25.49
C ARG A 8 -16.95 14.04 -24.53
N PHE A 9 -17.25 12.87 -25.06
CA PHE A 9 -17.61 11.68 -24.30
C PHE A 9 -16.49 10.65 -24.48
N PRO A 10 -15.52 10.57 -23.55
CA PRO A 10 -14.42 9.62 -23.65
C PRO A 10 -14.92 8.19 -23.66
N LYS A 11 -14.29 7.32 -24.47
CA LYS A 11 -14.57 5.88 -24.52
C LYS A 11 -13.38 5.09 -24.03
N ILE A 12 -13.61 4.12 -23.14
CA ILE A 12 -12.60 3.22 -22.61
C ILE A 12 -12.82 1.82 -23.20
N LYS A 13 -11.76 1.21 -23.72
CA LYS A 13 -11.75 -0.19 -24.14
C LYS A 13 -10.69 -0.95 -23.35
N ILE A 14 -11.13 -1.87 -22.50
CA ILE A 14 -10.24 -2.75 -21.75
C ILE A 14 -9.63 -3.78 -22.71
N ARG A 15 -8.31 -3.96 -22.67
CA ARG A 15 -7.58 -4.93 -23.48
C ARG A 15 -7.19 -6.17 -22.69
N GLU A 16 -6.70 -5.96 -21.48
CA GLU A 16 -6.17 -7.02 -20.63
C GLU A 16 -6.31 -6.60 -19.16
N VAL A 17 -6.72 -7.53 -18.31
CA VAL A 17 -6.77 -7.36 -16.86
C VAL A 17 -6.06 -8.56 -16.25
N LYS A 18 -5.06 -8.28 -15.42
CA LYS A 18 -4.35 -9.24 -14.57
C LYS A 18 -4.26 -8.67 -13.16
N ASP A 19 -3.77 -9.47 -12.24
CA ASP A 19 -3.66 -9.10 -10.82
C ASP A 19 -2.64 -7.97 -10.59
N ASP A 20 -1.60 -7.90 -11.41
CA ASP A 20 -0.50 -6.93 -11.31
C ASP A 20 -0.68 -5.70 -12.23
N TYR A 21 -1.42 -5.84 -13.33
CA TYR A 21 -1.68 -4.73 -14.24
C TYR A 21 -3.01 -4.81 -15.00
N MET A 22 -3.49 -3.63 -15.41
CA MET A 22 -4.60 -3.48 -16.36
C MET A 22 -4.14 -2.64 -17.56
N LYS A 23 -4.41 -3.14 -18.78
CA LYS A 23 -4.19 -2.40 -20.03
C LYS A 23 -5.53 -1.98 -20.61
N PHE A 24 -5.70 -0.68 -20.84
CA PHE A 24 -6.88 -0.13 -21.49
C PHE A 24 -6.51 0.92 -22.54
N GLU A 25 -7.44 1.19 -23.45
CA GLU A 25 -7.32 2.18 -24.51
C GLU A 25 -8.37 3.27 -24.30
N LEU A 26 -7.93 4.53 -24.21
CA LEU A 26 -8.78 5.70 -24.02
C LEU A 26 -8.92 6.47 -25.34
N ARG A 27 -10.16 6.61 -25.83
CA ARG A 27 -10.50 7.26 -27.11
C ARG A 27 -11.41 8.47 -26.88
N GLU A 28 -11.51 9.32 -27.91
CA GLU A 28 -12.44 10.47 -27.93
C GLU A 28 -12.19 11.48 -26.78
N THR A 29 -10.93 11.67 -26.39
CA THR A 29 -10.53 12.62 -25.34
C THR A 29 -9.30 13.43 -25.74
N ASP A 30 -8.99 14.47 -24.98
CA ASP A 30 -7.76 15.24 -25.11
C ASP A 30 -6.60 14.62 -24.33
N ALA A 31 -5.37 14.86 -24.78
CA ALA A 31 -4.17 14.45 -24.07
C ALA A 31 -4.07 15.07 -22.66
N SER A 32 -4.68 16.24 -22.45
CA SER A 32 -4.78 16.89 -21.13
C SER A 32 -5.56 16.04 -20.12
N ILE A 33 -6.72 15.47 -20.52
CA ILE A 33 -7.54 14.59 -19.68
C ILE A 33 -6.80 13.28 -19.41
N ALA A 34 -6.14 12.70 -20.41
CA ALA A 34 -5.36 11.48 -20.23
C ALA A 34 -4.20 11.69 -19.23
N ASN A 35 -3.48 12.81 -19.33
CA ASN A 35 -2.40 13.13 -18.39
C ASN A 35 -2.94 13.47 -16.99
N ALA A 36 -4.10 14.12 -16.90
CA ALA A 36 -4.76 14.37 -15.62
C ALA A 36 -5.11 13.04 -14.92
N LEU A 37 -5.74 12.11 -15.64
CA LEU A 37 -6.06 10.77 -15.12
C LEU A 37 -4.79 10.03 -14.65
N ARG A 38 -3.72 10.06 -15.43
CA ARG A 38 -2.42 9.47 -15.04
C ARG A 38 -1.89 10.08 -13.74
N ARG A 39 -2.01 11.40 -13.56
CA ARG A 39 -1.54 12.08 -12.34
C ARG A 39 -2.39 11.69 -11.13
N VAL A 40 -3.71 11.70 -11.26
CA VAL A 40 -4.65 11.27 -10.22
C VAL A 40 -4.36 9.84 -9.78
N MET A 41 -4.13 8.92 -10.72
CA MET A 41 -3.76 7.53 -10.42
C MET A 41 -2.47 7.41 -9.58
N ILE A 42 -1.54 8.34 -9.71
CA ILE A 42 -0.25 8.32 -9.00
C ILE A 42 -0.36 9.01 -7.63
N SER A 43 -1.11 10.11 -7.53
CA SER A 43 -1.05 11.01 -6.36
C SER A 43 -2.30 11.08 -5.50
N GLU A 44 -3.46 10.68 -6.02
CA GLU A 44 -4.77 10.88 -5.35
C GLU A 44 -5.46 9.56 -4.99
N VAL A 45 -4.82 8.42 -5.24
CA VAL A 45 -5.32 7.12 -4.76
C VAL A 45 -4.88 6.94 -3.31
N PRO A 46 -5.81 6.82 -2.34
CA PRO A 46 -5.45 6.62 -0.95
C PRO A 46 -4.82 5.24 -0.75
N THR A 47 -3.69 5.19 -0.05
CA THR A 47 -2.94 3.97 0.28
C THR A 47 -2.52 3.97 1.74
N ILE A 48 -2.43 2.80 2.37
CA ILE A 48 -1.91 2.66 3.73
C ILE A 48 -0.40 2.43 3.66
N ALA A 49 0.36 3.16 4.45
CA ALA A 49 1.80 3.05 4.58
C ALA A 49 2.23 3.34 6.02
N ILE A 50 3.44 2.92 6.38
CA ILE A 50 4.03 3.21 7.69
C ILE A 50 4.55 4.66 7.68
N ASP A 51 4.03 5.49 8.58
CA ASP A 51 4.37 6.92 8.68
C ASP A 51 5.18 7.22 9.94
N LEU A 52 4.73 6.74 11.09
CA LEU A 52 5.41 6.90 12.38
C LEU A 52 6.12 5.59 12.76
N VAL A 53 7.41 5.69 13.11
CA VAL A 53 8.22 4.57 13.60
C VAL A 53 8.84 4.99 14.93
N GLU A 54 8.49 4.27 15.99
CA GLU A 54 9.10 4.41 17.31
C GLU A 54 10.11 3.27 17.52
N ILE A 55 11.35 3.63 17.84
CA ILE A 55 12.44 2.66 18.07
C ILE A 55 12.76 2.64 19.56
N GLU A 56 12.39 1.54 20.22
CA GLU A 56 12.73 1.33 21.63
C GLU A 56 14.21 0.94 21.79
N VAL A 57 14.69 0.01 20.95
CA VAL A 57 16.04 -0.54 21.01
C VAL A 57 16.53 -0.86 19.59
N ASN A 58 17.64 -0.22 19.20
CA ASN A 58 18.40 -0.58 18.01
C ASN A 58 19.87 -0.82 18.38
N SER A 59 20.31 -2.08 18.27
CA SER A 59 21.71 -2.50 18.41
C SER A 59 22.32 -2.99 17.10
N SER A 60 21.63 -2.75 15.98
CA SER A 60 22.11 -3.11 14.65
C SER A 60 23.16 -2.12 14.15
N VAL A 61 23.75 -2.42 12.98
CA VAL A 61 24.71 -1.52 12.32
C VAL A 61 24.04 -0.38 11.55
N LEU A 62 22.72 -0.47 11.30
CA LEU A 62 21.95 0.55 10.61
C LEU A 62 21.46 1.58 11.63
N ASN A 63 21.56 2.86 11.30
CA ASN A 63 20.96 3.90 12.12
C ASN A 63 19.43 3.90 11.98
N ASP A 64 18.80 4.47 13.00
CA ASP A 64 17.36 4.52 13.20
C ASP A 64 16.62 5.09 11.97
N GLU A 65 17.12 6.18 11.39
CA GLU A 65 16.49 6.83 10.25
C GLU A 65 16.52 5.97 8.99
N PHE A 66 17.58 5.17 8.79
CA PHE A 66 17.65 4.25 7.66
C PHE A 66 16.66 3.10 7.82
N ILE A 67 16.47 2.59 9.05
CA ILE A 67 15.48 1.54 9.32
C ILE A 67 14.07 2.11 9.10
N ALA A 68 13.76 3.26 9.70
CA ALA A 68 12.46 3.90 9.55
C ALA A 68 12.13 4.21 8.08
N HIS A 69 13.08 4.74 7.32
CA HIS A 69 12.88 5.01 5.89
C HIS A 69 12.62 3.73 5.09
N ARG A 70 13.31 2.62 5.39
CA ARG A 70 13.06 1.34 4.72
C ARG A 70 11.70 0.76 5.08
N LEU A 71 11.27 0.89 6.35
CA LEU A 71 9.95 0.47 6.80
C LEU A 71 8.83 1.26 6.11
N GLY A 72 8.99 2.58 5.94
CA GLY A 72 8.03 3.42 5.22
C GLY A 72 7.82 3.06 3.75
N LEU A 73 8.76 2.32 3.15
CA LEU A 73 8.67 1.86 1.75
C LEU A 73 8.15 0.42 1.61
N VAL A 74 7.81 -0.27 2.70
CA VAL A 74 7.20 -1.60 2.65
C VAL A 74 5.75 -1.47 2.18
N PRO A 75 5.36 -2.11 1.06
CA PRO A 75 3.98 -2.04 0.58
C PRO A 75 3.05 -2.86 1.49
N LEU A 76 1.89 -2.29 1.83
CA LEU A 76 0.86 -2.92 2.66
C LEU A 76 -0.42 -3.17 1.85
N ILE A 77 -1.10 -4.28 2.14
CA ILE A 77 -2.43 -4.56 1.63
C ILE A 77 -3.38 -3.48 2.17
N SER A 78 -3.97 -2.73 1.25
CA SER A 78 -4.66 -1.47 1.52
C SER A 78 -6.18 -1.52 1.29
N GLU A 79 -6.82 -2.69 1.44
CA GLU A 79 -8.26 -2.84 1.17
C GLU A 79 -9.13 -1.89 2.02
N ARG A 80 -8.67 -1.55 3.23
CA ARG A 80 -9.35 -0.62 4.15
C ARG A 80 -8.99 0.84 3.96
N ALA A 81 -8.07 1.19 3.05
CA ALA A 81 -7.60 2.57 2.89
C ALA A 81 -8.73 3.57 2.65
N MET A 82 -9.77 3.16 1.91
CA MET A 82 -10.95 3.97 1.61
C MET A 82 -11.91 4.14 2.81
N ALA A 83 -11.87 3.23 3.78
CA ALA A 83 -12.71 3.27 4.98
C ALA A 83 -12.05 4.00 6.15
N MET A 84 -10.72 4.11 6.14
CA MET A 84 -9.96 4.84 7.13
C MET A 84 -10.04 6.35 6.90
N ARG A 85 -9.92 7.10 7.99
CA ARG A 85 -9.80 8.56 7.93
C ARG A 85 -8.33 8.95 7.83
N PHE A 86 -8.05 10.04 7.11
CA PHE A 86 -6.73 10.65 7.17
C PHE A 86 -6.46 11.16 8.59
N SER A 87 -5.23 10.96 9.10
CA SER A 87 -4.81 11.38 10.43
C SER A 87 -5.11 12.86 10.71
N ARG A 88 -4.84 13.73 9.72
CA ARG A 88 -5.13 15.18 9.78
C ARG A 88 -6.61 15.56 9.88
N ASP A 89 -7.51 14.68 9.44
CA ASP A 89 -8.95 14.93 9.33
C ASP A 89 -9.73 14.06 10.34
N CYS A 90 -9.04 13.50 11.34
CA CYS A 90 -9.63 12.60 12.32
C CYS A 90 -10.06 13.33 13.59
N ASP A 91 -11.35 13.68 13.66
CA ASP A 91 -11.96 14.34 14.83
C ASP A 91 -12.05 13.43 16.07
N ALA A 92 -11.84 12.12 15.92
CA ALA A 92 -11.97 11.13 16.99
C ALA A 92 -10.66 10.87 17.74
N CYS A 93 -9.57 11.54 17.37
CA CYS A 93 -8.31 11.45 18.09
C CYS A 93 -8.37 12.34 19.34
N ASP A 94 -8.47 11.74 20.53
CA ASP A 94 -8.53 12.42 21.84
C ASP A 94 -7.19 13.08 22.26
N GLY A 95 -6.45 13.66 21.32
CA GLY A 95 -5.18 14.35 21.55
C GLY A 95 -3.93 13.50 21.31
N ASP A 96 -4.06 12.17 21.24
CA ASP A 96 -2.92 11.24 21.08
C ASP A 96 -2.51 11.03 19.60
N GLY A 97 -3.25 11.62 18.65
CA GLY A 97 -2.94 11.59 17.22
C GLY A 97 -3.10 10.23 16.54
N GLN A 98 -3.58 9.22 17.26
CA GLN A 98 -3.77 7.85 16.78
C GLN A 98 -5.09 7.29 17.33
N CYS A 99 -5.86 6.59 16.49
CA CYS A 99 -7.08 5.87 16.91
C CYS A 99 -7.40 4.74 15.93
N GLU A 100 -8.33 3.86 16.31
CA GLU A 100 -8.73 2.68 15.52
C GLU A 100 -9.28 3.01 14.11
N TYR A 101 -9.66 4.27 13.87
CA TYR A 101 -10.22 4.72 12.59
C TYR A 101 -9.20 5.38 11.66
N CYS A 102 -8.02 5.77 12.15
CA CYS A 102 -7.03 6.51 11.38
C CYS A 102 -5.64 5.86 11.33
N SER A 103 -5.35 4.89 12.20
CA SER A 103 -4.04 4.24 12.29
C SER A 103 -4.14 2.74 12.55
N VAL A 104 -3.13 1.99 12.13
CA VAL A 104 -2.91 0.59 12.45
C VAL A 104 -1.52 0.46 13.05
N GLU A 105 -1.40 -0.31 14.12
CA GLU A 105 -0.15 -0.52 14.84
C GLU A 105 0.56 -1.80 14.37
N PHE A 106 1.88 -1.68 14.20
CA PHE A 106 2.78 -2.79 13.86
C PHE A 106 3.88 -2.91 14.90
N HIS A 107 4.23 -4.14 15.26
CA HIS A 107 5.35 -4.46 16.15
C HIS A 107 6.41 -5.27 15.42
N LEU A 108 7.67 -4.84 15.50
CA LEU A 108 8.83 -5.57 14.98
C LEU A 108 9.77 -5.92 16.13
N ARG A 109 9.93 -7.21 16.41
CA ARG A 109 10.85 -7.68 17.45
C ARG A 109 11.72 -8.81 16.94
N ALA A 110 12.96 -8.47 16.59
CA ALA A 110 13.97 -9.43 16.15
C ALA A 110 15.20 -9.40 17.08
N LYS A 111 15.71 -10.57 17.45
CA LYS A 111 16.95 -10.70 18.24
C LYS A 111 17.78 -11.85 17.70
N CYS A 112 19.01 -11.54 17.28
CA CYS A 112 19.96 -12.58 16.88
C CYS A 112 20.56 -13.26 18.13
N ILE A 113 20.38 -14.58 18.23
CA ILE A 113 20.88 -15.40 19.36
C ILE A 113 22.02 -16.34 18.90
N ASN A 114 22.06 -16.66 17.61
CA ASN A 114 23.02 -17.60 17.03
C ASN A 114 24.19 -16.83 16.41
N ASP A 115 25.31 -17.52 16.17
CA ASP A 115 26.48 -16.95 15.46
C ASP A 115 26.27 -16.79 13.94
N THR A 116 25.05 -17.03 13.45
CA THR A 116 24.66 -16.83 12.05
C THR A 116 23.95 -15.49 11.88
N THR A 117 24.17 -14.82 10.75
CA THR A 117 23.43 -13.59 10.41
C THR A 117 21.92 -13.84 10.41
N LEU A 118 21.17 -13.00 11.13
CA LEU A 118 19.72 -12.99 11.12
C LEU A 118 19.23 -11.94 10.12
N ASP A 119 18.52 -12.39 9.09
CA ASP A 119 17.86 -11.50 8.14
C ASP A 119 16.47 -11.15 8.64
N VAL A 120 16.25 -9.86 8.92
CA VAL A 120 14.94 -9.32 9.32
C VAL A 120 14.17 -8.95 8.06
N THR A 121 12.95 -9.47 7.93
CA THR A 121 12.11 -9.32 6.73
C THR A 121 10.74 -8.75 7.08
N SER A 122 9.94 -8.41 6.07
CA SER A 122 8.56 -7.95 6.29
C SER A 122 7.66 -8.98 6.98
N LYS A 123 8.08 -10.26 7.09
CA LYS A 123 7.37 -11.30 7.85
C LYS A 123 7.46 -11.12 9.36
N ASP A 124 8.49 -10.42 9.82
CA ASP A 124 8.72 -10.17 11.24
C ASP A 124 7.92 -8.96 11.76
N LEU A 125 7.18 -8.28 10.86
CA LEU A 125 6.21 -7.23 11.20
C LEU A 125 4.89 -7.87 11.60
N TYR A 126 4.59 -7.79 12.89
CA TYR A 126 3.32 -8.25 13.44
C TYR A 126 2.33 -7.08 13.46
N SER A 127 1.22 -7.22 12.72
CA SER A 127 0.11 -6.27 12.76
C SER A 127 -0.89 -6.67 13.85
N SER A 128 -1.45 -5.69 14.56
CA SER A 128 -2.62 -5.89 15.41
C SER A 128 -3.88 -6.21 14.59
N ASP A 129 -3.89 -5.82 13.32
CA ASP A 129 -5.01 -6.01 12.40
C ASP A 129 -4.64 -6.93 11.22
N HIS A 130 -5.33 -8.06 11.11
CA HIS A 130 -5.07 -9.08 10.09
C HIS A 130 -5.47 -8.64 8.65
N THR A 131 -6.16 -7.50 8.50
CA THR A 131 -6.55 -6.97 7.19
C THR A 131 -5.48 -6.09 6.55
N VAL A 132 -4.51 -5.62 7.32
CA VAL A 132 -3.41 -4.77 6.86
C VAL A 132 -2.10 -5.47 7.16
N VAL A 133 -1.55 -6.13 6.13
CA VAL A 133 -0.29 -6.89 6.19
C VAL A 133 0.58 -6.58 4.96
N PRO A 134 1.89 -6.83 5.00
CA PRO A 134 2.76 -6.62 3.85
C PRO A 134 2.36 -7.41 2.59
N VAL A 135 2.48 -6.77 1.41
CA VAL A 135 2.18 -7.35 0.09
C VAL A 135 3.31 -8.33 -0.28
N ASP A 136 3.04 -9.63 -0.15
CA ASP A 136 3.85 -10.82 -0.53
C ASP A 136 3.67 -11.95 0.49
N PHE A 137 2.91 -11.71 1.57
CA PHE A 137 2.47 -12.76 2.47
C PHE A 137 1.09 -13.30 2.06
N SER A 138 1.00 -13.85 0.85
CA SER A 138 0.13 -15.01 0.65
C SER A 138 0.87 -16.20 1.22
N ASP A 139 0.31 -16.92 2.20
CA ASP A 139 0.78 -18.26 2.49
C ASP A 139 0.92 -19.01 1.16
N ALA A 140 2.13 -19.49 0.84
CA ALA A 140 2.39 -20.36 -0.29
C ALA A 140 1.78 -21.76 -0.08
N SER A 141 0.55 -21.83 0.45
CA SER A 141 -0.16 -23.06 0.80
C SER A 141 -1.58 -23.11 0.21
N SER A 142 -1.84 -22.49 -0.93
CA SER A 142 -3.09 -22.74 -1.67
C SER A 142 -2.95 -22.70 -3.20
N THR A 143 -1.76 -22.94 -3.74
CA THR A 143 -1.60 -23.34 -5.16
C THR A 143 -0.23 -23.96 -5.40
N ILE A 144 -0.12 -25.28 -5.11
CA ILE A 144 0.50 -26.31 -5.97
C ILE A 144 0.00 -27.64 -5.38
N ASP A 145 -1.15 -28.10 -5.90
CA ASP A 145 -1.40 -29.52 -6.12
C ASP A 145 -2.51 -29.59 -7.18
N ASN A 146 -2.13 -29.29 -8.42
CA ASN A 146 -2.94 -29.58 -9.60
C ASN A 146 -2.07 -29.62 -10.86
N THR A 147 -1.06 -30.49 -10.89
CA THR A 147 -0.50 -31.21 -12.07
C THR A 147 0.61 -32.11 -11.51
N GLU A 148 0.61 -33.45 -11.58
CA GLU A 148 0.51 -34.35 -12.74
C GLU A 148 0.35 -35.83 -12.31
N SER A 149 -0.45 -36.59 -13.08
CA SER A 149 -0.23 -38.01 -13.45
C SER A 149 -0.53 -39.18 -12.49
N ARG A 150 -1.77 -39.69 -12.53
CA ARG A 150 -2.09 -41.04 -13.02
C ARG A 150 -3.59 -41.26 -13.27
#